data_AF-A0A091J4S5-F1
#
_entry.id   AF-A0A091J4S5-F1
#
_cell.length_a   1.000
_cell.length_b   1.000
_cell.length_c   1.000
_cell.angle_alpha   90.00
_cell.angle_beta   90.00
_cell.angle_gamma   90.00
#
_symmetry.space_group_name_H-M   'P 1'
#
loop_
_entity.id
_entity.type
_entity.pdbx_description
1 polymer ?
#
loop_
_entity_poly.entity_id
_entity_poly.type
_entity_poly.pdbx_seq_one_letter_code
_entity_poly.pdbx_strand_id
1 'polypeptide(L)'
;DPAQDPDPSVYLALRLAADHDLSREKQYLGQLQDLFHRRYSQSTKVEWPETGRLALYLRGLRATCHPPDHGSQRSLVTWLKFYLEEDWTGSRHHGHPLTSYYQYSLGVLALCVHHKRVREEVIRRLLAAEHHSSFSHAGGRATDTAAVAALAFACLERQRLVGTRLAGELRAATLRIRKRMVEEQDPDGFFGNIYSTPWAMQVFIATNTCREEPAYGQAMTAVLENLEAFTTPATMAQVLPVLYSHSYLDIASMYCQEEL
;
A
#
# COMPACT_ATOMS: atom_id res chain seq x y z
N ASP A 1 -7.78 -8.14 -21.58
CA ASP A 1 -7.10 -9.30 -22.17
C ASP A 1 -7.25 -10.49 -21.22
N PRO A 2 -7.96 -11.57 -21.59
CA PRO A 2 -8.30 -12.68 -20.69
C PRO A 2 -7.10 -13.57 -20.27
N ALA A 3 -5.86 -13.17 -20.56
CA ALA A 3 -4.64 -13.91 -20.22
C ALA A 3 -3.82 -13.32 -19.04
N GLN A 4 -4.32 -12.31 -18.33
CA GLN A 4 -3.59 -11.69 -17.22
C GLN A 4 -4.13 -12.12 -15.85
N ASP A 5 -3.25 -12.59 -14.96
CA ASP A 5 -3.58 -12.91 -13.56
C ASP A 5 -4.35 -11.74 -12.92
N PRO A 6 -5.39 -12.01 -12.11
CA PRO A 6 -6.11 -10.96 -11.40
C PRO A 6 -5.15 -10.13 -10.52
N ASP A 7 -5.31 -8.81 -10.54
CA ASP A 7 -4.51 -7.87 -9.79
C ASP A 7 -5.23 -7.55 -8.47
N PRO A 8 -4.65 -7.88 -7.30
CA PRO A 8 -5.30 -7.61 -6.03
C PRO A 8 -5.55 -6.11 -5.76
N SER A 9 -4.79 -5.20 -6.40
CA SER A 9 -5.02 -3.76 -6.28
C SER A 9 -6.37 -3.33 -6.86
N VAL A 10 -6.86 -4.01 -7.90
CA VAL A 10 -8.17 -3.72 -8.51
C VAL A 10 -9.28 -4.01 -7.52
N TYR A 11 -9.26 -5.21 -6.91
CA TYR A 11 -10.25 -5.55 -5.89
C TYR A 11 -10.20 -4.57 -4.73
N LEU A 12 -9.00 -4.28 -4.24
CA LEU A 12 -8.76 -3.32 -3.16
C LEU A 12 -9.38 -1.94 -3.44
N ALA A 13 -9.21 -1.44 -4.65
CA ALA A 13 -9.72 -0.14 -5.07
C ALA A 13 -11.25 -0.15 -5.19
N LEU A 14 -11.83 -1.22 -5.74
CA LEU A 14 -13.30 -1.39 -5.80
C LEU A 14 -13.91 -1.37 -4.39
N ARG A 15 -13.26 -2.01 -3.42
CA ARG A 15 -13.71 -1.99 -2.01
C ARG A 15 -13.61 -0.61 -1.33
N LEU A 16 -12.81 0.29 -1.89
CA LEU A 16 -12.65 1.67 -1.41
C LEU A 16 -13.43 2.69 -2.26
N ALA A 17 -14.11 2.23 -3.32
CA ALA A 17 -15.01 3.05 -4.10
C ALA A 17 -16.34 3.22 -3.36
N ALA A 18 -17.12 4.24 -3.74
CA ALA A 18 -18.50 4.36 -3.27
C ALA A 18 -19.48 3.52 -4.10
N ASP A 19 -19.15 3.24 -5.36
CA ASP A 19 -20.00 2.50 -6.29
C ASP A 19 -19.56 1.03 -6.39
N HIS A 20 -20.47 0.11 -6.07
CA HIS A 20 -20.18 -1.32 -5.98
C HIS A 20 -20.99 -2.17 -6.96
N ASP A 21 -20.33 -3.13 -7.59
CA ASP A 21 -20.97 -4.29 -8.23
C ASP A 21 -20.56 -5.53 -7.43
N LEU A 22 -21.32 -5.81 -6.36
CA LEU A 22 -21.01 -6.87 -5.40
C LEU A 22 -20.90 -8.25 -6.07
N SER A 23 -21.65 -8.49 -7.15
CA SER A 23 -21.59 -9.76 -7.88
C SER A 23 -20.25 -9.92 -8.61
N ARG A 24 -19.81 -8.89 -9.33
CA ARG A 24 -18.50 -8.91 -10.01
C ARG A 24 -17.34 -8.87 -9.02
N GLU A 25 -17.44 -8.08 -7.96
CA GLU A 25 -16.44 -8.05 -6.90
C GLU A 25 -16.26 -9.43 -6.25
N LYS A 26 -17.35 -10.13 -5.93
CA LYS A 26 -17.31 -11.49 -5.40
C LYS A 26 -16.66 -12.47 -6.38
N GLN A 27 -17.00 -12.38 -7.66
CA GLN A 27 -16.38 -13.21 -8.70
C GLN A 27 -14.87 -12.94 -8.80
N TYR A 28 -14.46 -11.67 -8.76
CA TYR A 28 -13.06 -11.26 -8.85
C TYR A 28 -12.27 -11.71 -7.61
N LEU A 29 -12.86 -11.61 -6.42
CA LEU A 29 -12.29 -12.14 -5.18
C LEU A 29 -12.09 -13.66 -5.27
N GLY A 30 -13.05 -14.40 -5.83
CA GLY A 30 -12.92 -15.84 -6.05
C GLY A 30 -11.70 -16.18 -6.92
N GLN A 31 -11.48 -15.44 -8.01
CA GLN A 31 -10.31 -15.62 -8.87
C GLN A 31 -8.99 -15.35 -8.13
N LEU A 32 -8.96 -14.31 -7.28
CA LEU A 32 -7.81 -14.01 -6.42
C LEU A 32 -7.58 -15.12 -5.39
N GLN A 33 -8.64 -15.60 -4.74
CA GLN A 33 -8.55 -16.71 -3.77
C GLN A 33 -8.00 -17.98 -4.41
N ASP A 34 -8.47 -18.35 -5.59
CA ASP A 34 -7.96 -19.51 -6.32
C ASP A 34 -6.48 -19.37 -6.69
N LEU A 35 -6.08 -18.19 -7.18
CA LEU A 35 -4.70 -17.89 -7.54
C LEU A 35 -3.76 -18.03 -6.33
N PHE A 36 -4.08 -17.35 -5.23
CA PHE A 36 -3.26 -17.36 -4.03
C PHE A 36 -3.32 -18.71 -3.29
N HIS A 37 -4.45 -19.41 -3.32
CA HIS A 37 -4.54 -20.75 -2.75
C HIS A 37 -3.61 -21.73 -3.49
N ARG A 38 -3.60 -21.72 -4.82
CA ARG A 38 -2.67 -22.54 -5.62
C ARG A 38 -1.21 -22.22 -5.28
N ARG A 39 -0.85 -20.94 -5.23
CA ARG A 39 0.53 -20.49 -4.98
C ARG A 39 1.05 -20.85 -3.57
N TYR A 40 0.23 -20.69 -2.54
CA TYR A 40 0.68 -20.83 -1.15
C TYR A 40 0.30 -22.16 -0.47
N SER A 41 -0.58 -22.96 -1.06
CA SER A 41 -0.98 -24.27 -0.50
C SER A 41 -0.26 -25.46 -1.16
N GLN A 42 0.16 -25.33 -2.41
CA GLN A 42 0.80 -26.42 -3.18
C GLN A 42 2.31 -26.25 -3.33
N SER A 43 2.87 -25.12 -2.91
CA SER A 43 4.29 -24.86 -3.15
C SER A 43 5.20 -25.55 -2.13
N THR A 44 6.01 -26.48 -2.64
CA THR A 44 7.17 -27.06 -1.96
C THR A 44 8.48 -26.30 -2.27
N LYS A 45 8.41 -25.24 -3.09
CA LYS A 45 9.57 -24.43 -3.50
C LYS A 45 9.37 -22.98 -3.10
N VAL A 46 10.33 -22.42 -2.37
CA VAL A 46 10.36 -20.98 -2.09
C VAL A 46 10.65 -20.25 -3.41
N GLU A 47 9.61 -19.71 -4.05
CA GLU A 47 9.75 -18.77 -5.16
C GLU A 47 10.29 -17.42 -4.66
N TRP A 48 10.79 -16.58 -5.58
CA TRP A 48 11.20 -15.21 -5.28
C TRP A 48 10.10 -14.46 -4.51
N PRO A 49 10.44 -13.63 -3.50
CA PRO A 49 9.43 -12.97 -2.68
C PRO A 49 8.45 -12.13 -3.49
N GLU A 50 7.18 -12.53 -3.54
CA GLU A 50 6.08 -11.73 -4.10
C GLU A 50 5.47 -10.80 -3.03
N THR A 51 6.31 -10.17 -2.21
CA THR A 51 5.92 -9.37 -1.05
C THR A 51 4.81 -8.37 -1.39
N GLY A 52 4.95 -7.65 -2.51
CA GLY A 52 3.98 -6.64 -2.95
C GLY A 52 2.61 -7.23 -3.30
N ARG A 53 2.55 -8.30 -4.09
CA ARG A 53 1.28 -8.92 -4.51
C ARG A 53 0.55 -9.57 -3.32
N LEU A 54 1.29 -10.28 -2.47
CA LEU A 54 0.73 -10.87 -1.25
C LEU A 54 0.22 -9.80 -0.27
N ALA A 55 0.96 -8.70 -0.13
CA ALA A 55 0.53 -7.56 0.69
C ALA A 55 -0.77 -6.94 0.18
N LEU A 56 -0.88 -6.69 -1.13
CA LEU A 56 -2.11 -6.15 -1.74
C LEU A 56 -3.28 -7.13 -1.58
N TYR A 57 -3.06 -8.42 -1.80
CA TYR A 57 -4.08 -9.45 -1.62
C TYR A 57 -4.57 -9.55 -0.18
N LEU A 58 -3.66 -9.59 0.80
CA LEU A 58 -4.06 -9.58 2.21
C LEU A 58 -4.88 -8.34 2.56
N ARG A 59 -4.52 -7.16 2.04
CA ARG A 59 -5.31 -5.94 2.26
C ARG A 59 -6.68 -6.02 1.59
N GLY A 60 -6.76 -6.62 0.40
CA GLY A 60 -8.03 -6.94 -0.26
C GLY A 60 -8.90 -7.85 0.61
N LEU A 61 -8.32 -8.92 1.17
CA LEU A 61 -9.00 -9.82 2.11
C LEU A 61 -9.50 -9.11 3.38
N ARG A 62 -8.80 -8.07 3.85
CA ARG A 62 -9.27 -7.28 5.00
C ARG A 62 -10.51 -6.45 4.67
N ALA A 63 -10.68 -6.09 3.41
CA ALA A 63 -11.81 -5.30 2.92
C ALA A 63 -13.06 -6.15 2.56
N THR A 64 -13.00 -7.48 2.76
CA THR A 64 -14.12 -8.40 2.53
C THR A 64 -14.93 -8.61 3.80
N CYS A 65 -16.24 -8.83 3.65
CA CYS A 65 -17.10 -9.17 4.79
C CYS A 65 -17.18 -10.64 5.13
N HIS A 66 -16.86 -11.49 4.16
CA HIS A 66 -16.75 -12.93 4.33
C HIS A 66 -15.30 -13.31 4.09
N PRO A 67 -14.38 -13.09 5.06
CA PRO A 67 -13.00 -13.49 4.89
C PRO A 67 -12.92 -15.03 4.74
N PRO A 68 -11.90 -15.53 4.04
CA PRO A 68 -11.65 -16.97 3.96
C PRO A 68 -11.40 -17.57 5.36
N ASP A 69 -11.43 -18.90 5.46
CA ASP A 69 -11.16 -19.59 6.74
C ASP A 69 -9.92 -19.03 7.45
N HIS A 70 -10.04 -18.86 8.78
CA HIS A 70 -9.01 -18.25 9.61
C HIS A 70 -7.65 -18.94 9.52
N GLY A 71 -7.61 -20.24 9.25
CA GLY A 71 -6.37 -21.00 9.04
C GLY A 71 -5.63 -20.56 7.78
N SER A 72 -6.36 -20.41 6.67
CA SER A 72 -5.81 -19.94 5.39
C SER A 72 -5.23 -18.53 5.50
N GLN A 73 -6.00 -17.60 6.09
CA GLN A 73 -5.53 -16.23 6.30
C GLN A 73 -4.28 -16.15 7.20
N ARG A 74 -4.21 -16.97 8.25
CA ARG A 74 -3.05 -17.05 9.15
C ARG A 74 -1.80 -17.56 8.42
N SER A 75 -1.97 -18.53 7.52
CA SER A 75 -0.87 -19.04 6.69
C SER A 75 -0.28 -17.94 5.80
N LEU A 76 -1.15 -17.18 5.11
CA LEU A 76 -0.72 -16.07 4.24
C LEU A 76 -0.01 -14.95 5.01
N VAL A 77 -0.49 -14.61 6.22
CA VAL A 77 0.20 -13.66 7.10
C VAL A 77 1.59 -14.17 7.51
N THR A 78 1.73 -15.47 7.75
CA THR A 78 3.02 -16.09 8.07
C THR A 78 3.99 -15.99 6.88
N TRP A 79 3.51 -16.27 5.66
CA TRP A 79 4.28 -16.08 4.43
C TRP A 79 4.73 -14.64 4.24
N LEU A 80 3.85 -13.66 4.45
CA LEU A 80 4.21 -12.25 4.30
C LEU A 80 5.28 -11.83 5.33
N LYS A 81 5.19 -12.33 6.58
CA LYS A 81 6.24 -12.11 7.57
C LYS A 81 7.56 -12.73 7.15
N PHE A 82 7.54 -13.96 6.64
CA PHE A 82 8.73 -14.62 6.12
C PHE A 82 9.39 -13.81 5.00
N TYR A 83 8.62 -13.38 4.00
CA TYR A 83 9.16 -12.57 2.90
C TYR A 83 9.74 -11.23 3.34
N LEU A 84 9.12 -10.54 4.31
CA LEU A 84 9.68 -9.31 4.87
C LEU A 84 10.99 -9.53 5.62
N GLU A 85 11.15 -10.67 6.30
CA GLU A 85 12.40 -11.03 6.97
C GLU A 85 13.50 -11.38 5.96
N GLU A 86 13.17 -12.07 4.87
CA GLU A 86 14.10 -12.32 3.75
C GLU A 86 14.53 -11.00 3.09
N ASP A 87 13.57 -10.13 2.77
CA ASP A 87 13.82 -8.81 2.22
C ASP A 87 14.70 -7.95 3.15
N TRP A 88 14.46 -8.01 4.46
CA TRP A 88 15.26 -7.31 5.45
C TRP A 88 16.69 -7.86 5.51
N THR A 89 16.83 -9.18 5.52
CA THR A 89 18.15 -9.86 5.54
C THR A 89 18.93 -9.48 4.29
N GLY A 90 18.32 -9.58 3.11
CA GLY A 90 18.92 -9.13 1.86
C GLY A 90 19.31 -7.65 1.90
N SER A 91 18.49 -6.79 2.51
CA SER A 91 18.81 -5.36 2.65
C SER A 91 20.06 -5.07 3.48
N ARG A 92 20.38 -5.93 4.45
CA ARG A 92 21.63 -5.84 5.19
C ARG A 92 22.84 -6.24 4.37
N HIS A 93 22.67 -7.19 3.45
CA HIS A 93 23.76 -7.69 2.61
C HIS A 93 24.03 -6.81 1.38
N HIS A 94 22.97 -6.29 0.76
CA HIS A 94 23.05 -5.58 -0.53
C HIS A 94 22.86 -4.06 -0.43
N GLY A 95 22.48 -3.55 0.75
CA GLY A 95 22.15 -2.13 0.93
C GLY A 95 20.76 -1.74 0.45
N HIS A 96 19.98 -2.67 -0.12
CA HIS A 96 18.57 -2.51 -0.51
C HIS A 96 17.82 -3.86 -0.39
N PRO A 97 16.49 -3.87 -0.19
CA PRO A 97 15.69 -5.10 -0.14
C PRO A 97 15.91 -6.01 -1.36
N LEU A 98 15.62 -7.31 -1.22
CA LEU A 98 15.67 -8.26 -2.34
C LEU A 98 14.65 -7.88 -3.42
N THR A 99 13.51 -7.33 -3.01
CA THR A 99 12.48 -6.75 -3.87
C THR A 99 12.74 -5.26 -4.11
N SER A 100 12.00 -4.38 -3.45
CA SER A 100 12.18 -2.93 -3.46
C SER A 100 11.62 -2.33 -2.17
N TYR A 101 12.02 -1.11 -1.82
CA TYR A 101 11.42 -0.41 -0.67
C TYR A 101 9.92 -0.18 -0.82
N TYR A 102 9.40 -0.13 -2.06
CA TYR A 102 7.97 -0.04 -2.32
C TYR A 102 7.25 -1.33 -1.87
N GLN A 103 7.71 -2.50 -2.32
CA GLN A 103 7.14 -3.79 -1.91
C GLN A 103 7.34 -4.07 -0.42
N TYR A 104 8.51 -3.71 0.12
CA TYR A 104 8.80 -3.77 1.55
C TYR A 104 7.78 -2.96 2.36
N SER A 105 7.53 -1.72 1.93
CA SER A 105 6.56 -0.83 2.59
C SER A 105 5.14 -1.36 2.48
N LEU A 106 4.75 -1.92 1.33
CA LEU A 106 3.46 -2.60 1.17
C LEU A 106 3.29 -3.75 2.17
N GLY A 107 4.32 -4.57 2.36
CA GLY A 107 4.30 -5.66 3.33
C GLY A 107 4.10 -5.16 4.77
N VAL A 108 4.86 -4.13 5.18
CA VAL A 108 4.70 -3.52 6.51
C VAL A 108 3.30 -2.95 6.70
N LEU A 109 2.78 -2.22 5.70
CA LEU A 109 1.42 -1.68 5.69
C LEU A 109 0.37 -2.79 5.81
N ALA A 110 0.50 -3.86 5.04
CA ALA A 110 -0.44 -4.99 5.08
C ALA A 110 -0.46 -5.68 6.45
N LEU A 111 0.70 -5.94 7.06
CA LEU A 111 0.76 -6.49 8.42
C LEU A 111 0.09 -5.56 9.43
N CYS A 112 0.33 -4.26 9.33
CA CYS A 112 -0.28 -3.27 10.21
C CYS A 112 -1.82 -3.24 10.09
N VAL A 113 -2.36 -3.23 8.87
CA VAL A 113 -3.80 -3.25 8.59
C VAL A 113 -4.49 -4.50 9.15
N HIS A 114 -3.76 -5.61 9.29
CA HIS A 114 -4.22 -6.86 9.93
C HIS A 114 -3.95 -6.92 11.44
N HIS A 115 -3.57 -5.81 12.07
CA HIS A 115 -3.16 -5.72 13.48
C HIS A 115 -2.06 -6.72 13.85
N LYS A 116 -1.11 -6.98 12.93
CA LYS A 116 0.03 -7.86 13.17
C LYS A 116 1.26 -7.03 13.46
N ARG A 117 1.95 -7.35 14.56
CA ARG A 117 3.22 -6.73 14.90
C ARG A 117 4.28 -7.06 13.83
N VAL A 118 5.04 -6.04 13.50
CA VAL A 118 6.23 -6.10 12.65
C VAL A 118 7.45 -5.94 13.55
N ARG A 119 8.53 -6.68 13.26
CA ARG A 119 9.77 -6.59 14.03
C ARG A 119 10.37 -5.18 13.92
N GLU A 120 10.84 -4.64 15.03
CA GLU A 120 11.32 -3.25 15.05
C GLU A 120 12.49 -2.99 14.08
N GLU A 121 13.39 -3.95 13.88
CA GLU A 121 14.48 -3.83 12.93
C GLU A 121 14.02 -3.71 11.47
N VAL A 122 12.91 -4.36 11.12
CA VAL A 122 12.26 -4.25 9.81
C VAL A 122 11.71 -2.82 9.63
N ILE A 123 11.09 -2.26 10.67
CA ILE A 123 10.57 -0.88 10.64
C ILE A 123 11.72 0.13 10.57
N ARG A 124 12.77 -0.05 11.39
CA ARG A 124 13.94 0.83 11.40
C ARG A 124 14.69 0.82 10.06
N ARG A 125 14.61 -0.28 9.30
CA ARG A 125 15.17 -0.33 7.94
C ARG A 125 14.48 0.66 7.00
N LEU A 126 13.15 0.78 7.07
CA LEU A 126 12.40 1.79 6.32
C LEU A 126 12.72 3.22 6.79
N LEU A 127 12.83 3.44 8.11
CA LEU A 127 13.21 4.75 8.65
C LEU A 127 14.61 5.18 8.18
N ALA A 128 15.57 4.27 8.18
CA ALA A 128 16.91 4.55 7.67
C ALA A 128 16.89 4.90 6.17
N ALA A 129 16.08 4.21 5.37
CA ALA A 129 15.91 4.50 3.96
C ALA A 129 15.25 5.87 3.71
N GLU A 130 14.27 6.27 4.51
CA GLU A 130 13.66 7.61 4.48
C GLU A 130 14.69 8.69 4.83
N HIS A 131 15.42 8.49 5.93
CA HIS A 131 16.41 9.45 6.44
C HIS A 131 17.56 9.67 5.45
N HIS A 132 18.01 8.62 4.77
CA HIS A 132 19.09 8.69 3.78
C HIS A 132 18.60 8.90 2.35
N SER A 133 17.32 9.22 2.16
CA SER A 133 16.70 9.39 0.82
C SER A 133 17.00 8.22 -0.13
N SER A 134 17.11 7.00 0.41
CA SER A 134 17.52 5.80 -0.32
C SER A 134 16.35 5.06 -0.98
N PHE A 135 15.18 5.71 -1.07
CA PHE A 135 14.03 5.16 -1.78
C PHE A 135 14.18 5.20 -3.30
N SER A 136 15.02 6.07 -3.82
CA SER A 136 15.34 6.12 -5.25
C SER A 136 16.59 5.30 -5.57
N HIS A 137 16.53 4.57 -6.67
CA HIS A 137 17.71 4.06 -7.36
C HIS A 137 18.00 4.99 -8.55
N ALA A 138 19.25 5.41 -8.71
CA ALA A 138 19.72 6.20 -9.86
C ALA A 138 19.13 7.63 -10.04
N GLY A 139 18.73 8.30 -8.95
CA GLY A 139 18.42 9.74 -8.98
C GLY A 139 17.02 10.12 -9.47
N GLY A 140 16.13 9.15 -9.76
CA GLY A 140 14.72 9.41 -10.04
C GLY A 140 13.91 9.76 -8.78
N ARG A 141 12.73 10.38 -8.97
CA ARG A 141 11.79 10.65 -7.87
C ARG A 141 11.05 9.38 -7.48
N ALA A 142 11.25 8.91 -6.25
CA ALA A 142 10.60 7.69 -5.73
C ALA A 142 9.34 8.03 -4.93
N THR A 143 8.48 8.88 -5.49
CA THR A 143 7.28 9.39 -4.82
C THR A 143 6.35 8.27 -4.36
N ASP A 144 6.14 7.24 -5.20
CA ASP A 144 5.31 6.07 -4.87
C ASP A 144 5.86 5.35 -3.63
N THR A 145 7.17 5.07 -3.64
CA THR A 145 7.85 4.39 -2.54
C THR A 145 7.76 5.18 -1.24
N ALA A 146 8.01 6.48 -1.30
CA ALA A 146 7.92 7.36 -0.14
C ALA A 146 6.48 7.44 0.38
N ALA A 147 5.49 7.49 -0.51
CA ALA A 147 4.08 7.49 -0.13
C ALA A 147 3.66 6.22 0.59
N VAL A 148 3.98 5.04 0.03
CA VAL A 148 3.65 3.77 0.69
C VAL A 148 4.37 3.62 2.02
N ALA A 149 5.63 4.07 2.13
CA ALA A 149 6.35 4.10 3.40
C ALA A 149 5.65 5.01 4.43
N ALA A 150 5.22 6.22 4.03
CA ALA A 150 4.47 7.13 4.88
C ALA A 150 3.14 6.54 5.35
N LEU A 151 2.41 5.83 4.48
CA LEU A 151 1.19 5.11 4.83
C LEU A 151 1.47 3.99 5.85
N ALA A 152 2.55 3.24 5.67
CA ALA A 152 2.98 2.20 6.62
C ALA A 152 3.32 2.78 8.00
N PHE A 153 4.05 3.90 8.05
CA PHE A 153 4.39 4.61 9.28
C PHE A 153 3.14 5.14 9.99
N ALA A 154 2.24 5.82 9.26
CA ALA A 154 0.98 6.32 9.79
C ALA A 154 0.10 5.19 10.33
N CYS A 155 0.09 4.04 9.66
CA CYS A 155 -0.62 2.85 10.13
C CYS A 155 -0.07 2.36 11.47
N LEU A 156 1.23 2.09 11.56
CA LEU A 156 1.87 1.52 12.76
C LEU A 156 1.67 2.42 13.99
N GLU A 157 1.72 3.73 13.77
CA GLU A 157 1.46 4.75 14.78
C GLU A 157 -0.01 4.76 15.21
N ARG A 158 -0.96 4.85 14.26
CA ARG A 158 -2.41 4.86 14.53
C ARG A 158 -2.89 3.60 15.25
N GLN A 159 -2.40 2.43 14.82
CA GLN A 159 -2.78 1.13 15.36
C GLN A 159 -2.04 0.77 16.66
N ARG A 160 -1.15 1.65 17.16
CA ARG A 160 -0.37 1.47 18.39
C ARG A 160 0.39 0.15 18.42
N LEU A 161 0.95 -0.25 17.27
CA LEU A 161 1.68 -1.52 17.11
C LEU A 161 3.17 -1.42 17.49
N VAL A 162 3.62 -0.23 17.88
CA VAL A 162 5.00 0.09 18.26
C VAL A 162 5.04 0.87 19.58
N GLY A 163 6.21 0.90 20.23
CA GLY A 163 6.43 1.70 21.45
C GLY A 163 6.37 3.21 21.19
N THR A 164 6.12 4.00 22.24
CA THR A 164 5.89 5.47 22.16
C THR A 164 7.03 6.23 21.49
N ARG A 165 8.29 5.87 21.78
CA ARG A 165 9.47 6.49 21.15
C ARG A 165 9.47 6.27 19.64
N LEU A 166 9.32 5.02 19.21
CA LEU A 166 9.27 4.67 17.78
C LEU A 166 8.07 5.32 17.10
N ALA A 167 6.90 5.37 17.75
CA ALA A 167 5.73 6.08 17.22
C ALA A 167 6.02 7.57 16.95
N GLY A 168 6.79 8.24 17.82
CA GLY A 168 7.24 9.62 17.59
C GLY A 168 8.17 9.75 16.37
N GLU A 169 9.11 8.82 16.21
CA GLU A 169 10.01 8.76 15.05
C GLU A 169 9.24 8.53 13.74
N LEU A 170 8.27 7.61 13.73
CA LEU A 170 7.38 7.33 12.61
C LEU A 170 6.56 8.55 12.21
N ARG A 171 5.95 9.23 13.19
CA ARG A 171 5.19 10.47 12.94
C ARG A 171 6.07 11.55 12.30
N ALA A 172 7.28 11.74 12.82
CA ALA A 172 8.23 12.71 12.27
C ALA A 172 8.65 12.35 10.83
N ALA A 173 8.85 11.07 10.52
CA ALA A 173 9.16 10.61 9.17
C ALA A 173 7.99 10.85 8.19
N THR A 174 6.76 10.52 8.59
CA THR A 174 5.56 10.83 7.79
C THR A 174 5.44 12.32 7.49
N LEU A 175 5.70 13.20 8.48
CA LEU A 175 5.67 14.65 8.29
C LEU A 175 6.76 15.12 7.30
N ARG A 176 7.99 14.58 7.40
CA ARG A 176 9.08 14.91 6.46
C ARG A 176 8.77 14.49 5.03
N ILE A 177 8.27 13.26 4.85
CA ILE A 177 7.88 12.76 3.51
C ILE A 177 6.81 13.67 2.91
N ARG A 178 5.76 13.99 3.66
CA ARG A 178 4.68 14.87 3.18
C ARG A 178 5.19 16.26 2.80
N LYS A 179 6.02 16.86 3.67
CA LYS A 179 6.62 18.17 3.40
C LYS A 179 7.43 18.14 2.09
N ARG A 180 8.22 17.08 1.88
CA ARG A 180 9.00 16.90 0.66
C ARG A 180 8.14 16.76 -0.59
N MET A 181 7.01 16.05 -0.50
CA MET A 181 6.04 15.95 -1.61
C MET A 181 5.52 17.33 -2.02
N VAL A 182 5.20 18.20 -1.06
CA VAL A 182 4.77 19.57 -1.32
C VAL A 182 5.89 20.41 -1.92
N GLU A 183 7.09 20.37 -1.33
CA GLU A 183 8.25 21.16 -1.79
C GLU A 183 8.71 20.79 -3.20
N GLU A 184 8.55 19.52 -3.58
CA GLU A 184 8.92 19.03 -4.89
C GLU A 184 7.72 18.96 -5.85
N GLN A 185 6.52 19.45 -5.53
CA GLN A 185 5.38 19.36 -6.45
C GLN A 185 5.73 20.05 -7.79
N ASP A 186 5.40 19.38 -8.90
CA ASP A 186 5.70 19.89 -10.23
C ASP A 186 4.76 21.07 -10.55
N PRO A 187 5.15 22.03 -11.42
CA PRO A 187 4.33 23.20 -11.75
C PRO A 187 2.96 22.87 -12.38
N ASP A 188 2.82 21.66 -12.93
CA ASP A 188 1.56 21.11 -13.46
C ASP A 188 0.66 20.50 -12.37
N GLY A 189 1.08 20.55 -11.10
CA GLY A 189 0.33 20.05 -9.95
C GLY A 189 0.59 18.58 -9.62
N PHE A 190 1.39 17.85 -10.39
CA PHE A 190 1.67 16.45 -10.08
C PHE A 190 2.72 16.29 -8.97
N PHE A 191 2.57 15.23 -8.17
CA PHE A 191 3.61 14.79 -7.26
C PHE A 191 4.52 13.79 -7.98
N GLY A 192 5.54 14.30 -8.69
CA GLY A 192 6.52 13.52 -9.44
C GLY A 192 6.06 13.15 -10.85
N ASN A 193 4.93 12.46 -10.98
CA ASN A 193 4.23 12.25 -12.25
C ASN A 193 2.76 11.89 -12.00
N ILE A 194 1.99 11.76 -13.08
CA ILE A 194 0.56 11.43 -13.04
C ILE A 194 0.24 10.12 -12.31
N TYR A 195 1.07 9.08 -12.43
CA TYR A 195 0.84 7.77 -11.82
C TYR A 195 1.27 7.72 -10.35
N SER A 196 2.23 8.55 -9.94
CA SER A 196 2.64 8.66 -8.54
C SER A 196 1.82 9.63 -7.71
N THR A 197 1.09 10.51 -8.38
CA THR A 197 0.23 11.50 -7.74
C THR A 197 -0.86 10.86 -6.86
N PRO A 198 -1.61 9.83 -7.30
CA PRO A 198 -2.57 9.15 -6.45
C PRO A 198 -1.96 8.58 -5.16
N TRP A 199 -0.75 8.02 -5.22
CA TRP A 199 -0.07 7.51 -4.04
C TRP A 199 0.24 8.62 -3.03
N ALA A 200 0.78 9.74 -3.49
CA ALA A 200 1.04 10.90 -2.64
C ALA A 200 -0.27 11.43 -2.02
N MET A 201 -1.33 11.57 -2.82
CA MET A 201 -2.65 12.03 -2.35
C MET A 201 -3.21 11.16 -1.22
N GLN A 202 -3.04 9.83 -1.28
CA GLN A 202 -3.44 8.93 -0.19
C GLN A 202 -2.74 9.23 1.14
N VAL A 203 -1.53 9.80 1.15
CA VAL A 203 -0.83 10.23 2.38
C VAL A 203 -1.53 11.42 3.01
N PHE A 204 -1.95 12.41 2.22
CA PHE A 204 -2.69 13.57 2.71
C PHE A 204 -4.05 13.18 3.28
N ILE A 205 -4.75 12.24 2.63
CA ILE A 205 -5.99 11.65 3.14
C ILE A 205 -5.72 10.92 4.47
N ALA A 206 -4.73 10.00 4.48
CA ALA A 206 -4.39 9.22 5.66
C ALA A 206 -3.94 10.09 6.85
N THR A 207 -3.35 11.26 6.61
CA THR A 207 -2.89 12.17 7.67
C THR A 207 -3.89 13.30 7.96
N ASN A 208 -5.07 13.27 7.35
CA ASN A 208 -6.15 14.26 7.51
C ASN A 208 -5.71 15.70 7.21
N THR A 209 -4.90 15.90 6.16
CA THR A 209 -4.42 17.23 5.74
C THR A 209 -4.84 17.61 4.33
N CYS A 210 -5.71 16.84 3.69
CA CYS A 210 -6.18 17.10 2.33
C CYS A 210 -6.90 18.45 2.17
N ARG A 211 -7.60 18.94 3.21
CA ARG A 211 -8.33 20.23 3.18
C ARG A 211 -7.44 21.44 3.44
N GLU A 212 -6.34 21.24 4.15
CA GLU A 212 -5.46 22.32 4.62
C GLU A 212 -4.33 22.60 3.63
N GLU A 213 -3.97 21.59 2.83
CA GLU A 213 -2.82 21.65 1.93
C GLU A 213 -3.22 22.07 0.51
N PRO A 214 -2.84 23.27 0.03
CA PRO A 214 -3.15 23.72 -1.33
C PRO A 214 -2.59 22.80 -2.42
N ALA A 215 -1.42 22.20 -2.16
CA ALA A 215 -0.79 21.23 -3.05
C ALA A 215 -1.71 20.03 -3.34
N TYR A 216 -2.49 19.58 -2.35
CA TYR A 216 -3.46 18.51 -2.55
C TYR A 216 -4.58 18.91 -3.52
N GLY A 217 -5.09 20.14 -3.40
CA GLY A 217 -6.11 20.68 -4.31
C GLY A 217 -5.61 20.78 -5.75
N GLN A 218 -4.38 21.27 -5.95
CA GLN A 218 -3.73 21.34 -7.26
C GLN A 218 -3.55 19.96 -7.88
N ALA A 219 -3.09 18.98 -7.09
CA ALA A 219 -2.95 17.60 -7.55
C ALA A 219 -4.30 16.97 -7.92
N MET A 220 -5.36 17.24 -7.16
CA MET A 220 -6.71 16.77 -7.49
C MET A 220 -7.18 17.36 -8.83
N THR A 221 -6.99 18.67 -9.04
CA THR A 221 -7.31 19.31 -10.33
C THR A 221 -6.53 18.67 -11.48
N ALA A 222 -5.21 18.51 -11.35
CA ALA A 222 -4.36 17.91 -12.38
C ALA A 222 -4.77 16.46 -12.71
N VAL A 223 -5.11 15.65 -11.69
CA VAL A 223 -5.62 14.29 -11.89
C VAL A 223 -6.95 14.28 -12.62
N LEU A 224 -7.90 15.14 -12.24
CA LEU A 224 -9.22 15.23 -12.87
C LEU A 224 -9.12 15.64 -14.35
N GLU A 225 -8.26 16.60 -14.67
CA GLU A 225 -8.01 17.06 -16.03
C GLU A 225 -7.34 15.98 -16.92
N ASN A 226 -6.66 15.00 -16.32
CA ASN A 226 -5.91 13.96 -17.02
C ASN A 226 -6.43 12.54 -16.72
N LEU A 227 -7.71 12.39 -16.33
CA LEU A 227 -8.30 11.08 -16.00
C LEU A 227 -8.20 10.04 -17.13
N GLU A 228 -8.20 10.52 -18.37
CA GLU A 228 -8.04 9.70 -19.58
C GLU A 228 -6.70 8.95 -19.67
N ALA A 229 -5.69 9.34 -18.89
CA ALA A 229 -4.43 8.60 -18.80
C ALA A 229 -4.56 7.26 -18.04
N PHE A 230 -5.58 7.10 -17.20
CA PHE A 230 -5.80 5.90 -16.39
C PHE A 230 -6.59 4.83 -17.15
N THR A 231 -6.04 4.34 -18.26
CA THR A 231 -6.75 3.47 -19.23
C THR A 231 -6.86 2.00 -18.84
N THR A 232 -6.11 1.53 -17.83
CA THR A 232 -6.06 0.12 -17.44
C THR A 232 -6.69 -0.09 -16.07
N PRO A 233 -7.19 -1.31 -15.75
CA PRO A 233 -7.69 -1.61 -14.41
C PRO A 233 -6.66 -1.30 -13.31
N ALA A 234 -5.38 -1.60 -13.55
CA ALA A 234 -4.31 -1.38 -12.57
C ALA A 234 -4.02 0.11 -12.34
N THR A 235 -3.98 0.93 -13.41
CA THR A 235 -3.79 2.38 -13.26
C THR A 235 -5.03 3.03 -12.64
N MET A 236 -6.24 2.61 -13.06
CA MET A 236 -7.49 3.06 -12.43
C MET A 236 -7.55 2.71 -10.94
N ALA A 237 -7.08 1.52 -10.55
CA ALA A 237 -7.06 1.09 -9.14
C ALA A 237 -6.17 1.95 -8.23
N GLN A 238 -5.20 2.68 -8.80
CA GLN A 238 -4.36 3.62 -8.05
C GLN A 238 -5.11 4.92 -7.76
N VAL A 239 -5.88 5.43 -8.73
CA VAL A 239 -6.58 6.73 -8.65
C VAL A 239 -7.97 6.63 -8.02
N LEU A 240 -8.68 5.52 -8.21
CA LEU A 240 -10.05 5.36 -7.73
C LEU A 240 -10.24 5.67 -6.23
N PRO A 241 -9.39 5.19 -5.30
CA PRO A 241 -9.56 5.52 -3.89
C PRO A 241 -9.50 7.02 -3.62
N VAL A 242 -8.57 7.75 -4.25
CA VAL A 242 -8.40 9.18 -3.98
C VAL A 242 -9.55 10.01 -4.52
N LEU A 243 -10.19 9.58 -5.63
CA LEU A 243 -11.40 10.20 -6.16
C LEU A 243 -12.56 10.14 -5.15
N TYR A 244 -12.64 9.05 -4.38
CA TYR A 244 -13.61 8.90 -3.29
C TYR A 244 -13.07 9.37 -1.92
N SER A 245 -11.98 10.15 -1.90
CA SER A 245 -11.35 10.64 -0.66
C SER A 245 -10.94 9.54 0.32
N HIS A 246 -10.58 8.37 -0.21
CA HIS A 246 -10.13 7.21 0.53
C HIS A 246 -8.63 6.95 0.37
N SER A 247 -8.04 6.45 1.46
CA SER A 247 -6.69 5.94 1.49
C SER A 247 -6.70 4.42 1.65
N TYR A 248 -5.65 3.80 1.17
CA TYR A 248 -5.30 2.42 1.47
C TYR A 248 -5.24 2.08 2.97
N LEU A 249 -5.10 3.09 3.84
CA LEU A 249 -5.16 2.93 5.28
C LEU A 249 -6.58 2.75 5.83
N ASP A 250 -7.62 3.22 5.14
CA ASP A 250 -9.01 3.21 5.64
C ASP A 250 -9.54 1.78 5.81
N ILE A 251 -8.98 0.82 5.07
CA ILE A 251 -9.24 -0.61 5.19
C ILE A 251 -8.99 -1.14 6.61
N ALA A 252 -8.06 -0.55 7.35
CA ALA A 252 -7.79 -0.98 8.73
C ALA A 252 -9.03 -0.79 9.63
N SER A 253 -9.83 0.23 9.36
CA SER A 253 -11.05 0.59 10.08
C SER A 253 -12.35 0.23 9.34
N MET A 254 -12.27 -0.43 8.18
CA MET A 254 -13.47 -0.91 7.49
C MET A 254 -14.17 -1.98 8.33
N TYR A 255 -15.46 -1.76 8.56
CA TYR A 255 -16.37 -2.70 9.18
C TYR A 255 -17.46 -3.06 8.18
N CYS A 256 -17.93 -4.29 8.26
CA CYS A 256 -19.05 -4.76 7.46
C CYS A 256 -20.34 -4.24 8.07
N GLN A 257 -20.81 -3.11 7.56
CA GLN A 257 -22.23 -2.78 7.63
C GLN A 257 -22.85 -3.52 6.45
N GLU A 258 -23.73 -4.48 6.77
CA GLU A 258 -24.33 -5.49 5.89
C GLU A 258 -24.22 -5.13 4.40
N GLU A 259 -23.32 -5.82 3.68
CA GLU A 259 -23.29 -5.83 2.21
C GLU A 259 -24.61 -6.47 1.73
N LEU A 260 -25.68 -5.67 1.66
CA LEU A 260 -26.96 -6.03 1.07
C LEU A 260 -26.96 -5.77 -0.43
#